data_AF-A0A838QRJ0-F1
#
_entry.id   AF-A0A838QRJ0-F1
#
_cell.length_a   1.000
_cell.length_b   1.000
_cell.length_c   1.000
_cell.angle_alpha   90.00
_cell.angle_beta   90.00
_cell.angle_gamma   90.00
#
_symmetry.space_group_name_H-M   'P 1'
#
loop_
_entity.id
_entity.type
_entity.pdbx_description
1 polymer ?
#
loop_
_entity_poly.entity_id
_entity_poly.type
_entity_poly.pdbx_seq_one_letter_code
_entity_poly.pdbx_strand_id
1 'polypeptide(L)'
;MYLLYVDESGDPGINGSEHLLLAGAAVFEGKWQYIDRDLHRLICQYFPIEPRPTEIHAADLYKGKKEYRRLSPQDRAQLIQDLGNLVRNLLPTEVALFTVIADKRWWFRRNPGKSGDDLYAELFENLSGRFDLFLRRRFAETAQARGS
;
A
#
# COMPACT_ATOMS: atom_id res chain seq x y z
N MET A 1 8.09 9.72 -14.90
CA MET A 1 7.68 10.27 -13.58
C MET A 1 7.15 9.13 -12.71
N TYR A 2 7.20 9.27 -11.38
CA TYR A 2 6.56 8.35 -10.43
C TYR A 2 5.45 9.08 -9.67
N LEU A 3 4.32 8.40 -9.46
CA LEU A 3 3.21 8.85 -8.63
C LEU A 3 3.27 8.10 -7.30
N LEU A 4 3.14 8.80 -6.18
CA LEU A 4 3.06 8.19 -4.85
C LEU A 4 1.59 8.12 -4.42
N TYR A 5 1.05 6.90 -4.33
CA TYR A 5 -0.24 6.63 -3.70
C TYR A 5 -0.01 6.31 -2.23
N VAL A 6 -0.76 6.93 -1.32
CA VAL A 6 -0.63 6.72 0.12
C VAL A 6 -1.96 6.24 0.68
N ASP A 7 -1.89 5.22 1.52
CA ASP A 7 -3.02 4.69 2.28
C ASP A 7 -2.64 4.48 3.75
N GLU A 8 -3.64 4.46 4.62
CA GLU A 8 -3.48 4.42 6.06
C GLU A 8 -4.19 3.23 6.72
N SER A 9 -3.58 2.70 7.77
CA SER A 9 -4.20 1.69 8.62
C SER A 9 -4.09 2.07 10.09
N GLY A 10 -5.24 2.05 10.77
CA GLY A 10 -5.39 2.53 12.14
C GLY A 10 -5.92 3.97 12.19
N ASP A 11 -5.88 4.55 13.38
CA ASP A 11 -6.26 5.95 13.61
C ASP A 11 -5.10 6.71 14.27
N PRO A 12 -5.02 8.04 14.11
CA PRO A 12 -3.95 8.83 14.71
C PRO A 12 -4.15 9.14 16.20
N GLY A 13 -5.32 8.85 16.77
CA GLY A 13 -5.62 9.14 18.17
C GLY A 13 -4.90 8.20 19.14
N ILE A 14 -4.66 8.64 20.37
CA ILE A 14 -4.06 7.76 21.40
C ILE A 14 -4.99 6.60 21.79
N ASN A 15 -6.30 6.82 21.68
CA ASN A 15 -7.34 5.84 21.95
C ASN A 15 -7.83 5.27 20.63
N GLY A 16 -7.70 3.96 20.41
CA GLY A 16 -8.09 3.32 19.17
C GLY A 16 -7.18 2.14 18.85
N SER A 17 -6.71 2.04 17.60
CA SER A 17 -5.68 1.08 17.19
C SER A 17 -4.42 1.22 18.05
N GLU A 18 -3.60 0.18 18.17
CA GLU A 18 -2.32 0.28 18.87
C GLU A 18 -1.26 1.00 18.03
N HIS A 19 -1.31 0.75 16.72
CA HIS A 19 -0.41 1.30 15.73
C HIS A 19 -1.15 2.19 14.74
N LEU A 20 -0.45 3.20 14.23
CA LEU A 20 -0.79 3.89 12.99
C LEU A 20 0.26 3.53 11.95
N LEU A 21 -0.19 3.15 10.76
CA LEU A 21 0.65 2.77 9.63
C LEU A 21 0.29 3.62 8.42
N LEU A 22 1.30 4.21 7.78
CA LEU A 22 1.17 4.77 6.44
C LEU A 22 1.94 3.90 5.46
N ALA A 23 1.27 3.44 4.41
CA ALA A 23 1.86 2.72 3.31
C ALA A 23 1.84 3.59 2.06
N GLY A 24 2.97 3.63 1.34
CA GLY A 24 3.12 4.34 0.08
C GLY A 24 3.47 3.38 -1.04
N ALA A 25 2.83 3.51 -2.20
CA ALA A 25 3.19 2.85 -3.44
C ALA A 25 3.64 3.89 -4.46
N ALA A 26 4.94 3.95 -4.76
CA ALA A 26 5.44 4.71 -5.89
C ALA A 26 5.28 3.88 -7.17
N VAL A 27 4.44 4.36 -8.08
CA VAL A 27 4.12 3.69 -9.34
C VAL A 27 4.65 4.54 -10.49
N PHE A 28 5.36 3.90 -11.43
CA PHE A 28 5.78 4.58 -12.65
C PHE A 28 4.55 4.97 -13.48
N GLU A 29 4.50 6.22 -13.96
CA GLU A 29 3.31 6.78 -14.62
C GLU A 29 2.82 5.95 -15.82
N GLY A 30 3.72 5.28 -16.54
CA GLY A 30 3.36 4.43 -17.68
C GLY A 30 2.87 3.03 -17.29
N LYS A 31 2.80 2.71 -15.99
CA LYS A 31 2.54 1.35 -15.50
C LYS A 31 1.26 1.19 -14.69
N TRP A 32 0.70 2.27 -14.14
CA TRP A 32 -0.50 2.18 -13.29
C TRP A 32 -1.68 1.50 -13.99
N GLN A 33 -1.92 1.78 -15.28
CA GLN A 33 -3.02 1.17 -16.06
C GLN A 33 -2.86 -0.34 -16.22
N TYR A 34 -1.61 -0.82 -16.35
CA TYR A 34 -1.33 -2.25 -16.49
C TYR A 34 -1.58 -2.97 -15.17
N ILE A 35 -1.14 -2.37 -14.05
CA ILE A 35 -1.35 -2.91 -12.71
C ILE A 35 -2.85 -2.96 -12.39
N ASP A 36 -3.58 -1.87 -12.64
CA ASP A 36 -5.04 -1.78 -12.44
C ASP A 36 -5.79 -2.83 -13.26
N ARG A 37 -5.46 -2.97 -14.55
CA ARG A 37 -6.04 -3.99 -15.41
C ARG A 37 -5.77 -5.41 -14.90
N ASP A 38 -4.55 -5.68 -14.44
CA ASP A 38 -4.17 -7.02 -13.99
C ASP A 38 -4.84 -7.34 -12.64
N LEU A 39 -5.00 -6.36 -11.74
CA LEU A 39 -5.82 -6.47 -10.52
C LEU A 39 -7.29 -6.70 -10.85
N HIS A 40 -7.85 -5.94 -11.80
CA HIS A 40 -9.23 -6.11 -12.23
C HIS A 40 -9.47 -7.50 -12.83
N ARG A 41 -8.54 -7.99 -13.67
CA ARG A 41 -8.61 -9.34 -14.21
C ARG A 41 -8.62 -10.39 -13.10
N LEU A 42 -7.77 -10.23 -12.08
CA LEU A 42 -7.74 -11.12 -10.92
C LEU A 42 -9.08 -11.09 -10.17
N ILE A 43 -9.66 -9.93 -9.92
CA ILE A 43 -10.98 -9.81 -9.30
C ILE A 43 -12.05 -10.55 -10.12
N CYS A 44 -12.07 -10.37 -11.45
CA CYS A 44 -13.04 -11.04 -12.32
C CYS A 44 -12.91 -12.58 -12.32
N GLN A 45 -11.71 -13.12 -12.11
CA GLN A 45 -11.49 -14.57 -12.02
C GLN A 45 -12.18 -15.16 -10.79
N TYR A 46 -12.10 -14.49 -9.65
CA TYR A 46 -12.70 -14.95 -8.40
C TYR A 46 -14.18 -14.57 -8.26
N PHE A 47 -14.58 -13.47 -8.91
CA PHE A 47 -15.95 -12.97 -8.88
C PHE A 47 -16.50 -12.89 -10.30
N PRO A 48 -16.87 -14.01 -10.94
CA PRO A 48 -17.37 -14.00 -12.32
C PRO A 48 -18.76 -13.39 -12.46
N ILE A 49 -19.50 -13.18 -11.37
CA ILE A 49 -20.87 -12.65 -11.34
C ILE A 49 -20.95 -11.48 -10.35
N GLU A 50 -21.68 -10.43 -10.73
CA GLU A 50 -21.96 -9.28 -9.88
C GLU A 50 -22.69 -9.65 -8.57
N PRO A 51 -22.57 -8.84 -7.50
CA PRO A 51 -21.70 -7.65 -7.38
C PRO A 51 -20.22 -8.03 -7.26
N ARG A 52 -19.28 -7.30 -7.86
CA ARG A 52 -17.83 -7.51 -7.67
C ARG A 52 -17.25 -6.44 -6.75
N PRO A 53 -16.23 -6.77 -5.93
CA PRO A 53 -15.50 -5.75 -5.22
C PRO A 53 -14.75 -4.87 -6.24
N THR A 54 -14.78 -3.56 -6.08
CA THR A 54 -13.99 -2.63 -6.92
C THR A 54 -12.51 -2.65 -6.56
N GLU A 55 -12.18 -3.02 -5.32
CA GLU A 55 -10.84 -3.12 -4.76
C GLU A 55 -10.72 -4.36 -3.85
N ILE A 56 -9.52 -4.92 -3.71
CA ILE A 56 -9.26 -6.00 -2.76
C ILE A 56 -8.99 -5.44 -1.36
N HIS A 57 -10.02 -5.38 -0.52
CA HIS A 57 -9.85 -5.04 0.90
C HIS A 57 -9.40 -6.27 1.70
N ALA A 58 -8.11 -6.34 2.04
CA ALA A 58 -7.50 -7.50 2.71
C ALA A 58 -8.23 -7.90 4.01
N ALA A 59 -8.71 -6.93 4.80
CA ALA A 59 -9.44 -7.21 6.04
C ALA A 59 -10.80 -7.89 5.80
N ASP A 60 -11.53 -7.47 4.77
CA ASP A 60 -12.81 -8.07 4.39
C ASP A 60 -12.61 -9.43 3.72
N LEU A 61 -11.57 -9.57 2.89
CA LEU A 61 -11.16 -10.84 2.29
C LEU A 61 -10.82 -11.87 3.38
N TYR A 62 -9.94 -11.53 4.32
CA TYR A 62 -9.54 -12.43 5.39
C TYR A 62 -10.73 -12.86 6.27
N LYS A 63 -11.60 -11.90 6.62
CA LYS A 63 -12.79 -12.17 7.45
C LYS A 63 -13.96 -12.77 6.66
N GLY A 64 -13.89 -12.82 5.34
CA GLY A 64 -14.97 -13.30 4.48
C GLY A 64 -16.21 -12.42 4.63
N LYS A 65 -16.05 -11.11 4.48
CA LYS A 65 -17.14 -10.12 4.55
C LYS A 65 -17.57 -9.69 3.15
N LYS A 66 -18.71 -8.98 3.05
CA LYS A 66 -19.24 -8.44 1.79
C LYS A 66 -19.24 -9.48 0.66
N GLU A 67 -18.73 -9.13 -0.52
CA GLU A 67 -18.64 -9.99 -1.70
C GLU A 67 -17.83 -11.26 -1.44
N TYR A 68 -16.81 -11.19 -0.58
CA TYR A 68 -15.91 -12.29 -0.23
C TYR A 68 -16.59 -13.43 0.54
N ARG A 69 -17.82 -13.23 1.07
CA ARG A 69 -18.63 -14.32 1.67
C ARG A 69 -18.93 -15.45 0.68
N ARG A 70 -18.90 -15.17 -0.62
CA ARG A 70 -19.16 -16.13 -1.69
C ARG A 70 -17.96 -17.03 -2.00
N LEU A 71 -16.77 -16.67 -1.50
CA LEU A 71 -15.55 -17.45 -1.69
C LEU A 71 -15.35 -18.43 -0.53
N SER A 72 -14.92 -19.65 -0.84
CA SER A 72 -14.50 -20.60 0.20
C SER A 72 -13.26 -20.07 0.94
N PRO A 73 -12.97 -20.54 2.18
CA PRO A 73 -11.71 -20.21 2.85
C PRO A 73 -10.47 -20.48 1.98
N GLN A 74 -10.49 -21.57 1.20
CA GLN A 74 -9.42 -21.95 0.28
C GLN A 74 -9.28 -20.94 -0.87
N ASP A 75 -10.39 -20.54 -1.50
CA ASP A 75 -10.37 -19.56 -2.59
C ASP A 75 -9.88 -18.19 -2.10
N ARG A 76 -10.25 -17.79 -0.87
CA ARG A 76 -9.77 -16.54 -0.27
C ARG A 76 -8.27 -16.57 -0.01
N ALA A 77 -7.76 -17.71 0.48
CA ALA A 77 -6.33 -17.90 0.65
C ALA A 77 -5.60 -17.88 -0.70
N GLN A 78 -6.16 -18.51 -1.72
CA GLN A 78 -5.57 -18.52 -3.06
C GLN A 78 -5.58 -17.12 -3.69
N LEU A 79 -6.66 -16.35 -3.53
CA LEU A 79 -6.72 -14.95 -4.00
C LEU A 79 -5.62 -14.09 -3.36
N ILE A 80 -5.31 -14.30 -2.08
CA ILE A 80 -4.19 -13.61 -1.41
C ILE A 80 -2.85 -14.02 -2.03
N GLN A 81 -2.65 -15.30 -2.32
CA GLN A 81 -1.42 -15.79 -2.96
C GLN A 81 -1.27 -15.22 -4.38
N ASP A 82 -2.34 -15.22 -5.17
CA ASP A 82 -2.32 -14.73 -6.54
C ASP A 82 -2.11 -13.20 -6.60
N LEU A 83 -2.68 -12.45 -5.65
CA LEU A 83 -2.36 -11.04 -5.45
C LEU A 83 -0.88 -10.83 -5.10
N GLY A 84 -0.35 -11.64 -4.18
CA GLY A 84 1.07 -11.61 -3.81
C GLY A 84 2.00 -11.93 -4.99
N ASN A 85 1.60 -12.87 -5.85
CA ASN A 85 2.33 -13.21 -7.07
C ASN A 85 2.28 -12.08 -8.10
N LEU A 86 1.13 -11.42 -8.27
CA LEU A 86 1.00 -10.24 -9.12
C LEU A 86 1.99 -9.15 -8.68
N VAL A 87 1.99 -8.79 -7.39
CA VAL A 87 2.91 -7.79 -6.84
C VAL A 87 4.37 -8.22 -6.98
N ARG A 88 4.69 -9.49 -6.74
CA ARG A 88 6.06 -10.03 -6.86
C ARG A 88 6.61 -9.95 -8.29
N ASN A 89 5.74 -10.04 -9.30
CA ASN A 89 6.12 -10.00 -10.70
C ASN A 89 6.34 -8.57 -11.22
N LEU A 90 5.97 -7.55 -10.45
CA LEU A 90 6.26 -6.16 -10.79
C LEU A 90 7.75 -5.88 -10.57
N LEU A 91 8.36 -5.18 -11.51
CA LEU A 91 9.75 -4.77 -11.36
C LEU A 91 9.86 -3.65 -10.31
N PRO A 92 10.98 -3.55 -9.58
CA PRO A 92 11.23 -2.42 -8.69
C PRO A 92 11.21 -1.05 -9.40
N THR A 93 11.40 -1.04 -10.72
CA THR A 93 11.29 0.16 -11.58
C THR A 93 9.84 0.53 -11.88
N GLU A 94 8.90 -0.40 -11.76
CA GLU A 94 7.48 -0.20 -12.02
C GLU A 94 6.75 0.20 -10.74
N VAL A 95 7.03 -0.49 -9.63
CA VAL A 95 6.46 -0.21 -8.31
C VAL A 95 7.52 -0.32 -7.22
N ALA A 96 7.50 0.63 -6.28
CA ALA A 96 8.23 0.55 -5.02
C ALA A 96 7.28 0.82 -3.84
N LEU A 97 7.37 -0.02 -2.80
CA LEU A 97 6.55 0.11 -1.60
C LEU A 97 7.36 0.72 -0.46
N PHE A 98 6.74 1.63 0.28
CA PHE A 98 7.28 2.25 1.49
C PHE A 98 6.28 2.09 2.62
N THR A 99 6.77 1.98 3.85
CA THR A 99 5.90 1.92 5.01
C THR A 99 6.57 2.63 6.18
N VAL A 100 5.77 3.36 6.93
CA VAL A 100 6.14 3.93 8.22
C VAL A 100 5.08 3.51 9.23
N ILE A 101 5.53 3.02 10.39
CA ILE A 101 4.67 2.51 11.45
C ILE A 101 5.03 3.22 12.74
N ALA A 102 4.01 3.69 13.46
CA ALA A 102 4.14 4.22 14.80
C ALA A 102 3.55 3.26 15.84
N ASP A 103 4.30 3.02 16.91
CA ASP A 103 3.71 2.66 18.20
C ASP A 103 3.17 3.95 18.84
N LYS A 104 1.84 4.07 18.92
CA LYS A 104 1.20 5.31 19.39
C LYS A 104 1.50 5.55 20.87
N ARG A 105 1.50 4.50 21.70
CA ARG A 105 1.74 4.63 23.15
C ARG A 105 3.15 5.11 23.43
N TRP A 106 4.13 4.57 22.71
CA TRP A 106 5.51 5.02 22.80
C TRP A 106 5.66 6.46 22.31
N TRP A 107 5.07 6.79 21.16
CA TRP A 107 5.20 8.11 20.55
C TRP A 107 4.57 9.22 21.42
N PHE A 108 3.32 9.04 21.88
CA PHE A 108 2.66 10.02 22.74
C PHE A 108 3.35 10.19 24.10
N ARG A 109 3.95 9.13 24.65
CA ARG A 109 4.75 9.22 25.88
C ARG A 109 5.99 10.09 25.68
N ARG A 110 6.61 10.02 24.50
CA ARG A 110 7.82 10.79 24.17
C ARG A 110 7.52 12.21 23.69
N ASN A 111 6.29 12.46 23.27
CA ASN A 111 5.82 13.73 22.73
C ASN A 111 4.61 14.27 23.53
N PRO A 112 4.80 14.65 24.81
CA PRO A 112 3.69 15.12 25.65
C PRO A 112 3.07 16.41 25.09
N GLY A 113 1.73 16.47 25.10
CA GLY A 113 0.97 17.63 24.60
C GLY A 113 0.76 17.68 23.09
N LYS A 114 1.31 16.73 22.34
CA LYS A 114 1.10 16.58 20.90
C LYS A 114 -0.20 15.81 20.60
N SER A 115 -0.79 16.08 19.44
CA SER A 115 -2.04 15.46 18.97
C SER A 115 -1.78 14.31 18.00
N GLY A 116 -2.87 13.64 17.56
CA GLY A 116 -2.79 12.67 16.48
C GLY A 116 -2.39 13.29 15.14
N ASP A 117 -2.75 14.56 14.89
CA ASP A 117 -2.37 15.25 13.66
C ASP A 117 -0.86 15.48 13.58
N ASP A 118 -0.23 15.79 14.73
CA ASP A 118 1.23 15.87 14.83
C ASP A 118 1.89 14.52 14.49
N LEU A 119 1.36 13.41 15.02
CA LEU A 119 1.83 12.06 14.71
C LEU A 119 1.68 11.74 13.21
N TYR A 120 0.51 12.05 12.64
CA TYR A 120 0.23 11.82 11.22
C TYR A 120 1.19 12.60 10.33
N ALA A 121 1.39 13.89 10.63
CA ALA A 121 2.31 14.75 9.91
C ALA A 121 3.74 14.20 9.94
N GLU A 122 4.23 13.75 11.11
CA GLU A 122 5.55 13.14 11.24
C GLU A 122 5.68 11.86 10.39
N LEU A 123 4.65 11.00 10.39
CA LEU A 123 4.64 9.78 9.58
C LEU A 123 4.63 10.09 8.09
N PHE A 124 3.82 11.07 7.68
CA PHE A 124 3.73 11.51 6.29
C PHE A 124 5.03 12.14 5.80
N GLU A 125 5.70 12.95 6.63
CA GLU A 125 7.03 13.50 6.34
C GLU A 125 8.07 12.39 6.18
N ASN A 126 8.08 11.41 7.10
CA ASN A 126 8.97 10.25 6.99
C ASN A 126 8.72 9.43 5.73
N LEU A 127 7.46 9.21 5.35
CA LEU A 127 7.08 8.48 4.14
C LEU A 127 7.52 9.25 2.88
N SER A 128 7.25 10.56 2.85
CA SER A 128 7.62 11.45 1.75
C SER A 128 9.14 11.54 1.58
N GLY A 129 9.90 11.58 2.69
CA GLY A 129 11.37 11.55 2.66
C GLY A 129 11.92 10.25 2.07
N ARG A 130 11.29 9.11 2.36
CA ARG A 130 11.66 7.81 1.74
C ARG A 130 11.39 7.82 0.24
N PHE A 131 10.28 8.40 -0.19
CA PHE A 131 9.96 8.56 -1.60
C PHE A 131 10.95 9.51 -2.32
N ASP A 132 11.31 10.65 -1.72
CA ASP A 132 12.32 11.56 -2.27
C ASP A 132 13.68 10.86 -2.43
N LEU A 133 14.12 10.12 -1.41
CA LEU A 133 15.35 9.32 -1.49
C LEU A 133 15.30 8.28 -2.61
N PHE A 134 14.14 7.63 -2.82
CA PHE A 134 13.94 6.73 -3.94
C PHE A 134 14.07 7.44 -5.29
N LEU A 135 13.43 8.60 -5.46
CA LEU A 135 13.50 9.39 -6.70
C LEU A 135 14.95 9.82 -7.02
N ARG A 136 15.70 10.29 -6.01
CA ARG A 136 17.10 10.69 -6.19
C ARG A 136 17.98 9.53 -6.67
N ARG A 137 17.81 8.34 -6.08
CA ARG A 137 18.54 7.13 -6.51
C ARG A 137 18.22 6.77 -7.95
N ARG A 138 16.94 6.78 -8.33
CA ARG A 138 16.50 6.50 -9.71
C ARG A 138 17.04 7.51 -10.73
N PHE A 139 17.06 8.78 -10.36
CA PHE A 139 17.61 9.82 -11.21
C PHE A 139 19.12 9.62 -11.44
N ALA A 140 19.87 9.30 -10.38
CA ALA A 140 21.30 9.03 -10.47
C ALA A 140 21.62 7.80 -11.34
N GLU A 141 20.89 6.69 -11.17
CA GLU A 141 21.01 5.47 -11.98
C GLU A 141 20.77 5.77 -13.48
N THR A 142 19.73 6.54 -13.78
CA THR A 142 19.37 6.89 -15.17
C THR A 142 20.41 7.83 -15.79
N ALA A 143 20.97 8.77 -15.01
CA ALA A 143 22.01 9.67 -15.48
C ALA A 143 23.32 8.92 -15.81
N GLN A 144 23.70 7.93 -14.99
CA GLN A 144 24.86 7.07 -15.25
C GLN A 144 24.68 6.22 -16.51
N ALA A 145 23.51 5.63 -16.72
CA ALA A 145 23.22 4.80 -17.89
C ALA A 145 23.20 5.58 -19.23
N ARG A 146 23.08 6.92 -19.19
CA ARG A 146 23.11 7.79 -20.39
C ARG A 146 24.50 8.33 -20.70
N GLY A 147 25.45 8.20 -19.77
CA GLY A 147 26.83 8.68 -19.92
C GLY A 147 27.84 7.61 -20.34
N SER A 148 27.38 6.38 -20.57
CA SER A 148 28.14 5.21 -21.04
C SER A 148 27.71 4.80 -22.44
#